data_AF-A0A2N0NQK8-F1
#
_entry.id   AF-A0A2N0NQK8-F1
#
_cell.length_a   1.000
_cell.length_b   1.000
_cell.length_c   1.000
_cell.angle_alpha   90.00
_cell.angle_beta   90.00
_cell.angle_gamma   90.00
#
_symmetry.space_group_name_H-M   'P 1'
#
loop_
_entity.id
_entity.type
_entity.pdbx_description
1 polymer ?
#
loop_
_entity_poly.entity_id
_entity_poly.type
_entity_poly.pdbx_seq_one_letter_code
_entity_poly.pdbx_strand_id
1 'polypeptide(L)'
;MVKHGKKVTVYTRAAEHPGHFKVVDDGILLCIYCNYAIKWEKKSTVDDHVRGPVHCAKKAAYEKKQRNGEIRQQRTITSTISIADSKKELIEDLIQALATANIPLEKVNSLIPFF
;
A
#
# COMPACT_ATOMS: atom_id res chain seq x y z
N MET A 1 17.10 -34.65 -15.99
CA MET A 1 16.56 -33.97 -14.79
C MET A 1 15.82 -32.72 -15.23
N VAL A 2 14.48 -32.76 -15.30
CA VAL A 2 13.68 -31.59 -15.69
C VAL A 2 13.54 -30.67 -14.47
N LYS A 3 14.34 -29.60 -14.41
CA LYS A 3 14.15 -28.55 -13.41
C LYS A 3 12.89 -27.78 -13.78
N HIS A 4 11.78 -28.10 -13.12
CA HIS A 4 10.58 -27.26 -13.14
C HIS A 4 10.95 -25.91 -12.50
N GLY A 5 11.33 -24.95 -13.34
CA GLY A 5 11.62 -23.59 -12.89
C GLY A 5 10.38 -23.01 -12.22
N LYS A 6 10.51 -22.58 -10.96
CA LYS A 6 9.46 -21.82 -10.27
C LYS A 6 9.06 -20.65 -11.19
N LYS A 7 7.78 -20.56 -11.56
CA LYS A 7 7.27 -19.44 -12.36
C LYS A 7 7.50 -18.15 -11.58
N VAL A 8 8.40 -17.30 -12.08
CA VAL A 8 8.69 -15.99 -11.48
C VAL A 8 7.51 -15.08 -11.79
N THR A 9 6.91 -14.51 -10.74
CA THR A 9 5.85 -13.51 -10.83
C THR A 9 6.30 -12.20 -10.20
N VAL A 10 5.58 -11.10 -10.46
CA VAL A 10 5.79 -9.82 -9.79
C VAL A 10 5.80 -9.96 -8.26
N TYR A 11 4.95 -10.82 -7.71
CA TYR A 11 4.87 -11.10 -6.28
C TYR A 11 6.11 -11.79 -5.75
N THR A 12 6.69 -12.73 -6.52
CA THR A 12 7.97 -13.36 -6.13
C THR A 12 9.10 -12.33 -6.06
N ARG A 13 9.13 -11.35 -6.98
CA ARG A 13 10.14 -10.27 -6.97
C ARG A 13 9.95 -9.30 -5.81
N ALA A 14 8.70 -8.96 -5.48
CA ALA A 14 8.41 -8.14 -4.31
C ALA A 14 8.84 -8.86 -3.02
N ALA A 15 8.62 -10.17 -2.92
CA ALA A 15 9.02 -10.98 -1.78
C ALA A 15 10.54 -11.13 -1.62
N GLU A 16 11.31 -11.11 -2.71
CA GLU A 16 12.78 -11.13 -2.67
C GLU A 16 13.38 -9.86 -2.01
N HIS A 17 12.64 -8.74 -2.01
CA HIS A 17 13.09 -7.46 -1.48
C HIS A 17 12.04 -6.87 -0.52
N PRO A 18 11.89 -7.45 0.69
CA PRO A 18 10.86 -7.05 1.64
C PRO A 18 10.99 -5.55 1.98
N GLY A 19 9.86 -4.86 1.99
CA GLY A 19 9.78 -3.44 2.35
C GLY A 19 10.30 -2.46 1.29
N HIS A 20 10.80 -2.91 0.15
CA HIS A 20 11.29 -2.00 -0.89
C HIS A 20 10.26 -1.73 -1.99
N PHE A 21 9.36 -2.69 -2.23
CA PHE A 21 8.40 -2.66 -3.32
C PHE A 21 6.98 -2.92 -2.87
N LYS A 22 6.05 -2.33 -3.61
CA LYS A 22 4.61 -2.61 -3.57
C LYS A 22 4.18 -3.06 -4.95
N VAL A 23 3.45 -4.18 -5.03
CA VAL A 23 2.78 -4.56 -6.26
C VAL A 23 1.52 -3.71 -6.37
N VAL A 24 1.36 -3.01 -7.48
CA VAL A 24 0.20 -2.15 -7.77
C VAL A 24 -0.45 -2.57 -9.08
N ASP A 25 -1.77 -2.50 -9.11
CA ASP A 25 -2.64 -2.76 -10.26
C ASP A 25 -2.15 -3.97 -11.09
N ASP A 26 -2.12 -3.91 -12.43
CA ASP A 26 -1.81 -4.97 -13.43
C ASP A 26 -0.41 -5.62 -13.35
N GLY A 27 0.08 -5.89 -12.15
CA GLY A 27 1.37 -6.52 -11.91
C GLY A 27 2.56 -5.56 -12.06
N ILE A 28 2.38 -4.28 -11.72
CA ILE A 28 3.45 -3.29 -11.74
C ILE A 28 4.19 -3.33 -10.39
N LEU A 29 5.53 -3.39 -10.44
CA LEU A 29 6.38 -3.37 -9.24
C LEU A 29 6.80 -1.92 -8.93
N LEU A 30 6.16 -1.28 -7.96
CA LEU A 30 6.45 0.10 -7.58
C LEU A 30 7.45 0.15 -6.41
N CYS A 31 8.53 0.91 -6.55
CA CYS A 31 9.43 1.18 -5.41
C CYS A 31 8.83 2.23 -4.48
N ILE A 32 8.73 1.93 -3.19
CA ILE A 32 8.11 2.82 -2.19
C ILE A 32 8.94 4.09 -1.92
N TYR A 33 10.27 3.99 -2.04
CA TYR A 33 11.18 5.09 -1.75
C TYR A 33 11.41 5.99 -2.97
N CYS A 34 11.52 5.37 -4.15
CA CYS A 34 11.79 6.07 -5.39
C CYS A 34 10.53 6.62 -6.05
N ASN A 35 9.36 6.05 -5.70
CA ASN A 35 8.07 6.33 -6.30
C ASN A 35 8.12 6.15 -7.83
N TYR A 36 8.69 5.03 -8.25
CA TYR A 36 8.97 4.71 -9.65
C TYR A 36 8.69 3.24 -9.91
N ALA A 37 8.09 2.96 -11.07
CA ALA A 37 7.73 1.61 -11.50
C ALA A 37 8.95 0.90 -12.10
N ILE A 38 9.25 -0.30 -11.60
CA ILE A 38 10.39 -1.12 -12.01
C ILE A 38 9.93 -2.26 -12.89
N LYS A 39 10.64 -2.47 -14.01
CA LYS A 39 10.49 -3.68 -14.82
C LYS A 39 11.03 -4.88 -14.03
N TRP A 40 10.13 -5.74 -13.57
CA TRP A 40 10.43 -6.83 -12.64
C TRP A 40 10.86 -8.14 -13.31
N GLU A 41 10.72 -8.24 -14.63
CA GLU A 41 11.00 -9.45 -15.42
C GLU A 41 12.43 -9.96 -15.18
N LYS A 42 13.39 -9.03 -15.09
CA LYS A 42 14.81 -9.33 -14.87
C LYS A 42 15.20 -9.03 -13.43
N LYS A 43 15.77 -10.05 -12.75
CA LYS A 43 16.27 -9.90 -11.37
C LYS A 43 17.31 -8.80 -11.25
N SER A 44 18.26 -8.76 -12.18
CA SER A 44 19.34 -7.75 -12.20
C SER A 44 18.79 -6.33 -12.20
N THR A 45 17.73 -6.05 -12.97
CA THR A 45 17.10 -4.73 -13.00
C THR A 45 16.53 -4.32 -11.65
N VAL A 46 15.93 -5.26 -10.91
CA VAL A 46 15.39 -5.00 -9.57
C VAL A 46 16.53 -4.82 -8.56
N ASP A 47 17.54 -5.71 -8.60
CA ASP A 47 18.71 -5.66 -7.73
C ASP A 47 19.52 -4.35 -7.91
N ASP A 48 19.77 -3.96 -9.17
CA ASP A 48 20.52 -2.77 -9.52
C ASP A 48 19.75 -1.50 -9.14
N HIS A 49 18.42 -1.53 -9.19
CA HIS A 49 17.61 -0.44 -8.67
C HIS A 49 17.82 -0.25 -7.16
N VAL A 50 17.75 -1.34 -6.38
CA VAL A 50 17.89 -1.28 -4.91
C VAL A 50 19.30 -0.87 -4.50
N ARG A 51 20.33 -1.33 -5.23
CA ARG A 51 21.73 -0.95 -4.99
C ARG A 51 22.11 0.43 -5.54
N GLY A 52 21.25 1.02 -6.36
CA GLY A 52 21.54 2.29 -7.03
C GLY A 52 21.69 3.45 -6.05
N PRO A 53 22.62 4.39 -6.30
CA PRO A 53 22.90 5.50 -5.37
C PRO A 53 21.67 6.41 -5.17
N VAL A 54 20.85 6.57 -6.21
CA VAL A 54 19.60 7.34 -6.15
C VAL A 54 18.61 6.69 -5.18
N HIS A 55 18.49 5.36 -5.20
CA HIS A 55 17.61 4.64 -4.29
C HIS A 55 18.09 4.80 -2.85
N CYS A 56 19.37 4.56 -2.58
CA CYS A 56 19.95 4.70 -1.25
C CYS A 56 19.73 6.10 -0.66
N ALA A 57 19.96 7.15 -1.46
CA ALA A 57 19.72 8.53 -1.03
C ALA A 57 18.24 8.80 -0.71
N LYS A 58 17.33 8.36 -1.58
CA LYS A 58 15.88 8.52 -1.37
C LYS A 58 15.37 7.72 -0.17
N LYS A 59 15.87 6.50 0.04
CA LYS A 59 15.56 5.67 1.20
C LYS A 59 15.96 6.35 2.50
N ALA A 60 17.19 6.85 2.60
CA ALA A 60 17.66 7.57 3.78
C ALA A 60 16.82 8.84 4.07
N ALA A 61 16.48 9.60 3.01
CA ALA A 61 15.61 10.77 3.14
C ALA A 61 14.19 10.40 3.61
N TYR A 62 13.64 9.31 3.08
CA TYR A 62 12.33 8.79 3.47
C TYR A 62 12.33 8.33 4.93
N GLU A 63 13.30 7.54 5.37
CA GLU A 63 13.43 7.10 6.77
C GLU A 63 13.60 8.28 7.74
N LYS A 64 14.31 9.35 7.33
CA LYS A 64 14.39 10.60 8.10
C LYS A 64 13.03 11.27 8.25
N LYS A 65 12.27 11.42 7.17
CA LYS A 65 10.91 12.00 7.20
C LYS A 65 9.94 11.15 8.03
N GLN A 66 10.14 9.83 8.06
CA GLN A 66 9.31 8.90 8.82
C GLN A 66 9.43 9.14 10.32
N ARG A 67 10.67 9.31 10.80
CA ARG A 67 10.95 9.67 12.19
C ARG A 67 10.34 11.01 12.59
N ASN A 68 10.20 11.92 11.64
CA ASN A 68 9.58 13.23 11.85
C ASN A 68 8.05 13.22 11.69
N GLY A 69 7.42 12.11 11.31
CA GLY A 69 5.97 12.02 11.09
C GLY A 69 5.46 12.64 9.78
N GLU A 70 6.33 12.94 8.82
CA GLU A 70 6.02 13.76 7.64
C GLU A 70 5.66 12.94 6.37
N ILE A 71 5.51 11.62 6.46
CA ILE A 71 5.37 10.77 5.25
C ILE A 71 3.94 10.70 4.72
N ARG A 72 3.79 11.12 3.46
CA ARG A 72 2.68 10.75 2.58
C ARG A 72 3.20 9.82 1.48
N GLN A 73 2.85 8.54 1.53
CA GLN A 73 3.11 7.61 0.43
C GLN A 73 2.21 7.94 -0.75
N GLN A 74 2.72 7.84 -1.99
CA GLN A 74 1.89 8.02 -3.17
C GLN A 74 0.84 6.90 -3.23
N ARG A 75 -0.43 7.30 -3.35
CA ARG A 75 -1.58 6.40 -3.54
C ARG A 75 -1.94 6.40 -5.03
N THR A 76 -2.35 5.26 -5.56
CA THR A 76 -2.95 5.20 -6.90
C THR A 76 -4.40 5.67 -6.83
N ILE A 77 -4.97 6.10 -7.96
CA ILE A 77 -6.39 6.47 -8.06
C ILE A 77 -7.25 5.29 -7.62
N THR A 78 -6.98 4.08 -8.12
CA THR A 78 -7.65 2.84 -7.72
C THR A 78 -7.62 2.65 -6.21
N SER A 79 -6.44 2.73 -5.58
CA SER A 79 -6.33 2.55 -4.12
C SER A 79 -7.10 3.62 -3.33
N THR A 80 -7.24 4.82 -3.88
CA THR A 80 -7.98 5.92 -3.25
C THR A 80 -9.48 5.69 -3.35
N ILE A 81 -9.95 5.22 -4.51
CA ILE A 81 -11.34 4.81 -4.75
C ILE A 81 -11.69 3.65 -3.82
N SER A 82 -10.89 2.58 -3.77
CA SER A 82 -11.15 1.44 -2.88
C SER A 82 -11.24 1.84 -1.41
N ILE A 83 -10.39 2.75 -0.93
CA ILE A 83 -10.48 3.26 0.45
C ILE A 83 -11.79 4.06 0.65
N ALA A 84 -12.23 4.82 -0.34
CA ALA A 84 -13.48 5.56 -0.28
C ALA A 84 -14.69 4.62 -0.26
N ASP A 85 -14.69 3.58 -1.10
CA ASP A 85 -15.74 2.55 -1.11
C ASP A 85 -15.80 1.81 0.22
N SER A 86 -14.68 1.33 0.77
CA SER A 86 -14.68 0.66 2.08
C SER A 86 -15.18 1.56 3.21
N LYS A 87 -14.88 2.87 3.16
CA LYS A 87 -15.44 3.82 4.14
C LYS A 87 -16.94 3.97 4.00
N LYS A 88 -17.45 3.98 2.77
CA LYS A 88 -18.89 4.05 2.51
C LYS A 88 -19.59 2.81 3.04
N GLU A 89 -19.08 1.62 2.76
CA GLU A 89 -19.62 0.35 3.28
C GLU A 89 -19.70 0.37 4.82
N LEU A 90 -18.62 0.79 5.51
CA LEU A 90 -18.63 0.89 6.98
C LEU A 90 -19.67 1.87 7.53
N ILE A 91 -19.91 2.98 6.83
CA ILE A 91 -20.92 3.96 7.22
C ILE A 91 -22.33 3.37 7.04
N GLU A 92 -22.56 2.66 5.92
CA GLU A 92 -23.84 2.00 5.63
C GLU A 92 -24.14 0.91 6.68
N ASP A 93 -23.15 0.08 7.01
CA ASP A 93 -23.27 -0.93 8.07
C ASP A 93 -23.59 -0.32 9.44
N LEU A 94 -22.93 0.78 9.79
CA LEU A 94 -23.18 1.49 11.04
C LEU A 94 -24.62 2.02 11.11
N ILE A 95 -25.09 2.68 10.04
CA ILE A 95 -26.46 3.20 9.97
C ILE A 95 -27.47 2.06 10.07
N GLN A 96 -27.23 0.94 9.39
CA GLN A 96 -28.11 -0.22 9.44
C GLN A 96 -28.17 -0.86 10.83
N ALA A 97 -27.05 -0.97 11.53
CA ALA A 97 -27.00 -1.48 12.90
C ALA A 97 -27.78 -0.59 13.86
N LEU A 98 -27.63 0.74 13.74
CA LEU A 98 -28.36 1.71 14.56
C LEU A 98 -29.87 1.66 14.27
N ALA A 99 -30.26 1.59 13.00
CA ALA A 99 -31.66 1.47 12.60
C ALA A 99 -32.31 0.17 13.14
N THR A 100 -31.60 -0.95 13.05
CA THR A 100 -32.06 -2.25 13.56
C THR A 100 -32.23 -2.24 15.08
N ALA A 101 -31.32 -1.57 15.79
CA ALA A 101 -31.40 -1.40 17.24
C ALA A 101 -32.38 -0.30 17.68
N ASN A 102 -33.08 0.35 16.73
CA ASN A 102 -33.94 1.50 16.97
C ASN A 102 -33.22 2.65 17.72
N ILE A 103 -31.93 2.83 17.45
CA ILE A 103 -31.09 3.88 18.03
C ILE A 103 -31.14 5.10 17.11
N PRO A 104 -31.60 6.26 17.58
CA PRO A 104 -31.61 7.47 16.77
C PRO A 104 -30.19 7.94 16.45
N LEU A 105 -29.94 8.28 15.18
CA LEU A 105 -28.64 8.72 14.67
C LEU A 105 -28.08 9.94 15.42
N GLU A 106 -28.95 10.79 15.97
CA GLU A 106 -28.57 11.96 16.78
C GLU A 106 -27.74 11.59 18.01
N LYS A 107 -27.85 10.35 18.50
CA LYS A 107 -27.07 9.83 19.63
C LYS A 107 -25.64 9.46 19.25
N VAL A 108 -25.31 9.33 17.96
CA VAL A 108 -23.93 9.02 17.52
C VAL A 108 -22.96 10.13 17.92
N ASN A 109 -23.40 11.38 17.96
CA ASN A 109 -22.57 12.51 18.43
C ASN A 109 -22.11 12.37 19.88
N SER A 110 -22.90 11.67 20.72
CA SER A 110 -22.52 11.39 22.12
C SER A 110 -21.44 10.31 22.24
N LEU A 111 -21.17 9.57 21.16
CA LEU A 111 -20.16 8.52 21.11
C LEU A 111 -18.78 9.03 20.67
N ILE A 112 -18.70 10.24 20.08
CA ILE A 112 -17.44 10.87 19.65
C ILE A 112 -16.35 10.88 20.74
N PRO A 113 -16.64 11.12 22.04
CA PRO A 113 -15.61 11.09 23.09
C PRO A 113 -14.95 9.73 23.32
N PHE A 114 -15.51 8.64 22.78
CA PHE A 114 -15.02 7.27 22.98
C PHE A 114 -14.18 6.75 21.79
N PHE A 115 -14.01 7.55 20.73
CA PHE A 115 -13.24 7.23 19.52
C PHE A 115 -12.09 8.23 19.32
#